data_AF-A0A429FJ22-F1
#
_entry.id   AF-A0A429FJ22-F1
#
_cell.length_a   1.000
_cell.length_b   1.000
_cell.length_c   1.000
_cell.angle_alpha   90.00
_cell.angle_beta   90.00
_cell.angle_gamma   90.00
#
_symmetry.space_group_name_H-M   'P 1'
#
loop_
_entity.id
_entity.type
_entity.pdbx_description
1 polymer ?
#
loop_
_entity_poly.entity_id
_entity_poly.type
_entity_poly.pdbx_seq_one_letter_code
_entity_poly.pdbx_strand_id
1 'polypeptide(L)' 'MPPTAPCTVVWCGGRPYVLETSAGHNRWMGTDHRGRPVALTSADLQRRGWTHTRAS' A
#
# COMPACT_ATOMS: atom_id res chain seq x y z
N MET A 1 12.71 14.23 -11.43
CA MET A 1 13.02 12.81 -11.71
C MET A 1 11.78 11.99 -11.40
N PRO A 2 11.28 11.15 -12.32
CA PRO A 2 10.26 10.16 -11.95
C PRO A 2 10.87 9.18 -10.92
N PRO A 3 10.07 8.55 -10.05
CA PRO A 3 10.60 7.56 -9.10
C PRO A 3 11.23 6.42 -9.90
N THR A 4 12.54 6.24 -9.76
CA THR A 4 13.38 5.35 -10.58
C THR A 4 13.39 3.90 -10.11
N ALA A 5 12.61 3.54 -9.08
CA ALA A 5 12.53 2.17 -8.59
C ALA A 5 11.12 1.58 -8.83
N PRO A 6 11.01 0.33 -9.33
CA PRO A 6 9.73 -0.36 -9.36
C PRO A 6 9.20 -0.50 -7.93
N CYS A 7 8.06 0.12 -7.65
CA CYS A 7 7.39 0.01 -6.36
C CYS A 7 6.27 -1.04 -6.45
N THR A 8 6.21 -1.95 -5.49
CA THR A 8 5.08 -2.90 -5.44
C THR A 8 3.84 -2.15 -4.97
N VAL A 9 2.75 -2.24 -5.75
CA VAL A 9 1.47 -1.62 -5.42
C VAL A 9 0.42 -2.71 -5.23
N VAL A 10 -0.41 -2.53 -4.20
CA VAL A 10 -1.59 -3.36 -3.93
C VAL A 10 -2.81 -2.48 -3.67
N TRP A 11 -3.99 -3.05 -3.83
CA TRP A 11 -5.27 -2.39 -3.62
C TRP A 11 -5.96 -2.97 -2.39
N CYS A 12 -6.46 -2.10 -1.52
CA CYS A 12 -7.18 -2.51 -0.32
C CYS A 12 -8.32 -1.53 -0.06
N GLY A 13 -9.56 -2.01 0.00
CA GLY A 13 -10.74 -1.16 0.15
C GLY A 13 -10.87 -0.11 -0.96
N GLY A 14 -10.52 -0.47 -2.20
CA GLY A 14 -10.59 0.42 -3.37
C GLY A 14 -9.48 1.49 -3.44
N ARG A 15 -8.45 1.39 -2.60
CA ARG A 15 -7.36 2.39 -2.52
C ARG A 15 -5.99 1.75 -2.75
N PRO A 16 -5.05 2.48 -3.41
CA PRO A 16 -3.72 1.98 -3.63
C PRO A 16 -2.85 2.11 -2.38
N TYR A 17 -1.99 1.11 -2.17
CA TYR A 17 -0.95 1.09 -1.16
C TYR A 17 0.36 0.69 -1.82
N VAL A 18 1.41 1.46 -1.55
CA VAL A 18 2.75 1.27 -2.09
C VAL A 18 3.64 0.65 -1.02
N LEU A 19 4.42 -0.36 -1.39
CA LEU A 19 5.42 -0.93 -0.51
C LEU A 19 6.59 0.03 -0.35
N GLU A 20 6.83 0.44 0.89
CA GLU A 20 8.05 1.12 1.30
C GLU A 20 8.86 0.22 2.22
N THR A 21 10.14 0.06 1.90
CA THR A 21 11.10 -0.65 2.74
C THR A 21 12.00 0.39 3.40
N SER A 22 11.93 0.51 4.73
CA SER A 22 12.78 1.42 5.49
C SER A 22 13.34 0.72 6.72
N ALA A 23 14.66 0.80 6.91
CA ALA A 23 15.39 0.24 8.05
C ALA A 23 15.03 -1.23 8.37
N GLY A 24 14.86 -2.07 7.34
CA GLY A 24 14.53 -3.50 7.49
C GLY A 24 13.04 -3.81 7.74
N HIS A 25 12.18 -2.79 7.75
CA HIS A 25 10.74 -2.96 7.90
C HIS A 25 9.99 -2.63 6.61
N ASN A 26 9.09 -3.52 6.23
CA ASN A 26 8.17 -3.34 5.11
C ASN A 26 6.89 -2.70 5.62
N ARG A 27 6.54 -1.52 5.07
CA ARG A 27 5.26 -0.84 5.32
C ARG A 27 4.56 -0.56 4.02
N TRP A 28 3.24 -0.61 4.08
CA TRP A 28 2.36 -0.30 2.96
C TRP A 28 1.77 1.09 3.17
N MET A 29 2.23 2.04 2.37
CA MET A 29 1.87 3.45 2.46
C MET A 29 0.69 3.72 1.53
N GLY A 30 -0.40 4.24 2.09
CA GLY A 30 -1.60 4.59 1.33
C GLY A 30 -2.39 5.70 2.02
N THR A 31 -3.68 5.81 1.70
CA THR A 31 -4.58 6.79 2.32
C THR A 31 -5.82 6.13 2.91
N ASP A 32 -6.30 6.68 4.02
CA ASP A 32 -7.60 6.31 4.58
C ASP A 32 -8.77 6.92 3.78
N HIS A 33 -10.00 6.68 4.22
CA HIS A 33 -11.20 7.20 3.57
C HIS A 33 -11.31 8.73 3.58
N ARG A 34 -10.60 9.42 4.48
CA ARG A 34 -10.53 10.87 4.60
C ARG A 34 -9.35 11.47 3.82
N GLY A 35 -8.57 10.63 3.13
CA GLY A 35 -7.37 11.05 2.40
C GLY A 35 -6.15 11.27 3.29
N ARG A 36 -6.18 10.85 4.56
CA ARG A 36 -5.02 10.97 5.46
C ARG A 36 -4.01 9.86 5.16
N PRO A 37 -2.70 10.14 5.19
CA PRO A 37 -1.69 9.13 5.00
C PRO A 37 -1.77 8.07 6.11
N VAL A 38 -1.62 6.81 5.73
CA VAL A 38 -1.61 5.67 6.66
C VAL A 38 -0.55 4.66 6.25
N ALA A 39 0.11 4.08 7.26
CA ALA A 39 1.04 2.97 7.10
C ALA A 39 0.37 1.68 7.61
N LEU A 40 0.27 0.68 6.75
CA LEU A 40 -0.23 -0.64 7.09
C LEU A 40 0.89 -1.68 7.09
N THR A 41 0.75 -2.69 7.94
CA THR A 41 1.59 -3.89 7.86
C THR A 41 1.03 -4.86 6.82
N SER A 42 1.84 -5.85 6.41
CA SER A 42 1.33 -6.95 5.56
C SER A 42 0.18 -7.70 6.24
N ALA A 43 0.18 -7.83 7.56
CA ALA A 43 -0.91 -8.48 8.31
C ALA A 43 -2.21 -7.66 8.26
N ASP A 44 -2.12 -6.33 8.28
CA ASP A 44 -3.31 -5.47 8.15
C ASP A 44 -3.94 -5.59 6.77
N LEU A 45 -3.11 -5.61 5.72
CA LEU A 45 -3.61 -5.84 4.38
C LEU A 45 -4.29 -7.19 4.26
N GLN A 46 -3.67 -8.27 4.75
CA GLN A 46 -4.25 -9.62 4.72
C GLN A 46 -5.64 -9.66 5.37
N ARG A 47 -5.79 -9.03 6.55
CA ARG A 47 -7.09 -8.95 7.24
C ARG A 47 -8.14 -8.15 6.47
N ARG A 48 -7.72 -7.21 5.63
CA ARG A 48 -8.62 -6.31 4.87
C ARG A 48 -8.92 -6.81 3.46
N GLY A 49 -8.30 -7.91 3.01
CA GLY A 49 -8.52 -8.48 1.69
C GLY A 49 -7.95 -7.60 0.57
N TRP A 50 -6.64 -7.54 0.46
CA TRP A 50 -5.95 -6.79 -0.60
C TRP A 50 -5.87 -7.57 -1.93
N THR A 51 -5.66 -6.86 -3.04
CA THR A 51 -5.47 -7.43 -4.39
C THR A 51 -4.31 -6.77 -5.12
N HIS A 52 -3.68 -7.47 -6.08
CA HIS A 52 -2.66 -6.88 -6.95
C HIS A 52 -3.25 -5.96 -8.03
N THR A 53 -4.52 -6.19 -8.40
CA THR A 53 -5.23 -5.42 -9.41
C THR A 53 -6.20 -4.45 -8.76
N ARG A 54 -6.42 -3.31 -9.41
CA ARG A 54 -7.60 -2.50 -9.14
C ARG A 54 -8.80 -3.28 -9.69
N ALA A 55 -9.76 -3.64 -8.84
CA ALA A 55 -11.04 -4.12 -9.34
C ALA A 55 -11.68 -3.00 -10.20
N SER A 56 -12.12 -3.34 -11.42
CA SER A 56 -12.72 -2.41 -12.38
C SER A 56 -14.04 -1.82 -11.90
#